data_AF-A0A2E5FJR7-F1
#
_entry.id   AF-A0A2E5FJR7-F1
#
_cell.length_a   1.000
_cell.length_b   1.000
_cell.length_c   1.000
_cell.angle_alpha   90.00
_cell.angle_beta   90.00
_cell.angle_gamma   90.00
#
_symmetry.space_group_name_H-M   'P 1'
#
loop_
_entity.id
_entity.type
_entity.pdbx_description
1 polymer ?
#
loop_
_entity_poly.entity_id
_entity_poly.type
_entity_poly.pdbx_seq_one_letter_code
_entity_poly.pdbx_strand_id
1 'polypeptide(L)'
;MRWFFSRTVPPISRLLLVESGPRNVTEEILPRLRERFGKTIAIDLLTCQSDDPIAFKKGNAKDAQSWCVADYQDVNSRWDFLCSVGYRYYSVCVVLCANSPIMLPWKLSVLLMLPSKFVVVNENADCFLLDYRHLSDLKNLCLHRVGVQPDLTVRLLARALIVPFTLTHLLVYATIMHARRLVRIVFRTSSES
;
A
#
# COMPACT_ATOMS: atom_id res chain seq x y z
N MET A 1 -5.62 -12.63 -7.80
CA MET A 1 -4.78 -12.93 -6.61
C MET A 1 -4.84 -14.41 -6.21
N ARG A 2 -4.25 -15.35 -6.99
CA ARG A 2 -4.35 -16.79 -6.68
C ARG A 2 -3.46 -17.23 -5.51
N TRP A 3 -2.32 -16.55 -5.31
CA TRP A 3 -1.29 -16.97 -4.36
C TRP A 3 -1.28 -16.17 -3.05
N PHE A 4 -2.05 -15.09 -2.94
CA PHE A 4 -2.14 -14.26 -1.74
C PHE A 4 -2.65 -15.04 -0.50
N PHE A 5 -3.54 -16.01 -0.73
CA PHE A 5 -4.08 -16.88 0.32
C PHE A 5 -3.29 -18.18 0.51
N SER A 6 -2.24 -18.42 -0.30
CA SER A 6 -1.48 -19.67 -0.29
C SER A 6 -0.05 -19.47 0.19
N ARG A 7 0.39 -20.32 1.12
CA ARG A 7 1.77 -20.32 1.61
C ARG A 7 2.77 -20.79 0.56
N THR A 8 2.31 -21.56 -0.43
CA THR A 8 3.18 -22.18 -1.43
C THR A 8 3.82 -21.10 -2.30
N VAL A 9 5.15 -21.08 -2.31
CA VAL A 9 5.91 -20.33 -3.31
C VAL A 9 5.82 -21.13 -4.60
N PRO A 10 5.22 -20.58 -5.68
CA PRO A 10 5.18 -21.28 -6.95
C PRO A 10 6.60 -21.52 -7.47
N PRO A 11 6.84 -22.58 -8.28
CA PRO A 11 8.12 -22.77 -8.92
C PRO A 11 8.49 -21.50 -9.71
N ILE A 12 9.68 -20.96 -9.45
CA ILE A 12 10.07 -19.64 -9.95
C ILE A 12 10.48 -19.78 -11.42
N SER A 13 9.66 -19.21 -12.30
CA SER A 13 9.94 -19.14 -13.75
C SER A 13 10.58 -17.80 -14.12
N ARG A 14 9.98 -16.72 -13.63
CA ARG A 14 10.32 -15.33 -13.96
C ARG A 14 9.92 -14.41 -12.82
N LEU A 15 10.72 -13.39 -12.59
CA LEU A 15 10.56 -12.43 -11.51
C LEU A 15 10.39 -11.02 -12.09
N LEU A 16 9.39 -10.28 -11.61
CA LEU A 16 9.24 -8.85 -11.90
C LEU A 16 9.70 -8.04 -10.69
N LEU A 17 10.65 -7.13 -10.88
CA LEU A 17 11.10 -6.18 -9.87
C LEU A 17 10.51 -4.80 -10.18
N VAL A 18 9.69 -4.27 -9.29
CA VAL A 18 9.08 -2.95 -9.39
C VAL A 18 9.84 -1.99 -8.48
N GLU A 19 10.71 -1.18 -9.07
CA GLU A 19 11.58 -0.22 -8.40
C GLU A 19 10.93 1.17 -8.33
N SER A 20 10.80 1.71 -7.11
CA SER A 20 10.32 3.09 -6.90
C SER A 20 11.29 3.97 -6.08
N GLY A 21 12.57 3.61 -6.01
CA GLY A 21 13.44 4.06 -4.93
C GLY A 21 14.84 4.49 -5.33
N PRO A 22 15.67 4.83 -4.33
CA PRO A 22 17.06 5.15 -4.58
C PRO A 22 17.79 3.90 -5.08
N ARG A 23 18.68 4.10 -6.06
CA ARG A 23 19.31 3.04 -6.84
C ARG A 23 20.17 2.10 -6.00
N ASN A 24 20.73 2.59 -4.89
CA ASN A 24 21.53 1.81 -3.95
C ASN A 24 20.78 0.56 -3.43
N VAL A 25 19.48 0.67 -3.13
CA VAL A 25 18.69 -0.47 -2.63
C VAL A 25 18.50 -1.51 -3.74
N THR A 26 18.29 -1.06 -4.98
CA THR A 26 18.15 -1.95 -6.15
C THR A 26 19.45 -2.69 -6.44
N GLU A 27 20.59 -1.99 -6.36
CA GLU A 27 21.92 -2.59 -6.52
C GLU A 27 22.24 -3.64 -5.45
N GLU A 28 21.75 -3.44 -4.22
CA GLU A 28 21.91 -4.40 -3.12
C GLU A 28 20.94 -5.59 -3.22
N ILE A 29 19.70 -5.36 -3.64
CA ILE A 29 18.66 -6.39 -3.67
C ILE A 29 18.83 -7.35 -4.85
N LEU A 30 19.24 -6.86 -6.03
CA LEU A 30 19.39 -7.67 -7.24
C LEU A 30 20.29 -8.91 -7.04
N PRO A 31 21.51 -8.80 -6.48
CA PRO A 31 22.35 -9.97 -6.21
C PRO A 31 21.70 -10.91 -5.19
N ARG A 32 21.11 -10.39 -4.10
CA ARG A 32 20.41 -11.20 -3.10
C ARG A 32 19.23 -11.97 -3.68
N LEU A 33 18.46 -11.35 -4.58
CA LEU A 33 17.35 -12.01 -5.27
C LEU A 33 17.85 -13.16 -6.15
N ARG A 34 18.97 -12.97 -6.87
CA ARG A 34 19.58 -14.03 -7.68
C ARG A 34 20.14 -15.17 -6.83
N GLU A 35 20.70 -14.85 -5.67
CA GLU A 35 21.16 -15.88 -4.72
C GLU A 35 19.99 -16.67 -4.14
N ARG A 36 18.90 -15.99 -3.77
CA ARG A 36 17.74 -16.60 -3.13
C ARG A 36 16.87 -17.41 -4.09
N PHE A 37 16.61 -16.86 -5.27
CA PHE A 37 15.67 -17.47 -6.22
C PHE A 37 16.39 -18.30 -7.28
N GLY A 38 17.64 -17.98 -7.61
CA GLY A 38 18.47 -18.72 -8.58
C GLY A 38 19.14 -17.79 -9.61
N LYS A 39 20.39 -18.10 -9.96
CA LYS A 39 21.23 -17.27 -10.86
C LYS A 39 20.79 -17.27 -12.33
N THR A 40 19.94 -18.22 -12.72
CA THR A 40 19.48 -18.44 -14.11
C THR A 40 18.12 -17.82 -14.40
N ILE A 41 17.44 -17.26 -13.41
CA ILE A 41 16.09 -16.72 -13.58
C ILE A 41 16.14 -15.34 -14.25
N ALA A 42 15.27 -15.14 -15.23
CA ALA A 42 15.03 -13.83 -15.83
C ALA A 42 14.33 -12.92 -14.82
N ILE A 43 15.00 -11.80 -14.51
CA ILE A 43 14.48 -10.73 -13.65
C ILE A 43 14.18 -9.57 -14.57
N ASP A 44 12.90 -9.23 -14.72
CA ASP A 44 12.49 -8.01 -15.42
C ASP A 44 12.37 -6.85 -14.44
N LEU A 45 12.61 -5.64 -14.92
CA LEU A 45 12.63 -4.42 -14.11
C LEU A 45 11.57 -3.44 -14.62
N LEU A 46 10.67 -3.02 -13.73
CA LEU A 46 9.81 -1.85 -13.93
C LEU A 46 10.34 -0.75 -13.02
N THR A 47 10.81 0.35 -13.57
CA THR A 47 11.43 1.43 -12.80
C THR A 47 10.82 2.78 -13.14
N CYS A 48 10.92 3.74 -12.22
CA CYS A 48 10.61 5.14 -12.49
C CYS A 48 11.85 5.95 -12.94
N GLN A 49 13.02 5.31 -13.04
CA GLN A 49 14.26 5.96 -13.45
C GLN A 49 14.61 5.60 -14.90
N SER A 50 15.20 6.54 -15.64
CA SER A 50 15.51 6.35 -17.05
C SER A 50 16.67 5.40 -17.33
N ASP A 51 17.60 5.27 -16.39
CA ASP A 51 18.80 4.42 -16.56
C ASP A 51 18.60 3.03 -15.94
N ASP A 52 19.25 2.00 -16.47
CA ASP A 52 19.25 0.66 -15.85
C ASP A 52 20.30 0.52 -14.72
N PRO A 53 20.03 -0.28 -13.67
CA PRO A 53 21.01 -0.61 -12.63
C PRO A 53 22.24 -1.36 -13.19
N ILE A 54 23.41 -1.14 -12.60
CA ILE A 54 24.65 -1.84 -12.93
C ILE A 54 24.50 -3.34 -12.61
N ALA A 55 23.94 -3.70 -11.45
CA ALA A 55 23.66 -5.08 -11.08
C ALA A 55 22.67 -5.75 -12.03
N PHE A 56 21.79 -4.98 -12.67
CA PHE A 56 20.88 -5.49 -13.70
C PHE A 56 21.67 -5.89 -14.94
N LYS A 57 22.50 -4.99 -15.48
CA LYS A 57 23.36 -5.21 -16.66
C LYS A 57 24.38 -6.34 -16.47
N LYS A 58 24.91 -6.52 -15.25
CA LYS A 58 25.83 -7.61 -14.91
C LYS A 58 25.15 -8.98 -14.79
N GLY A 59 23.82 -9.02 -14.80
CA GLY A 59 23.07 -10.28 -14.78
C GLY A 59 23.13 -11.04 -16.08
N ASN A 60 22.73 -12.31 -16.05
CA ASN A 60 22.38 -13.04 -17.27
C ASN A 60 21.21 -12.34 -17.97
N ALA A 61 21.54 -11.42 -18.87
CA ALA A 61 20.65 -10.43 -19.45
C ALA A 61 19.96 -10.89 -20.73
N LYS A 62 20.12 -12.16 -21.15
CA LYS A 62 19.59 -12.61 -22.46
C LYS A 62 18.07 -12.46 -22.58
N ASP A 63 17.35 -12.59 -21.46
CA ASP A 63 15.88 -12.52 -21.46
C ASP A 63 15.31 -11.46 -20.51
N ALA A 64 16.15 -10.63 -19.88
CA ALA A 64 15.72 -9.61 -18.93
C ALA A 64 15.33 -8.32 -19.66
N GLN A 65 14.16 -7.76 -19.35
CA GLN A 65 13.72 -6.48 -19.91
C GLN A 65 13.51 -5.44 -18.81
N SER A 66 13.88 -4.20 -19.11
CA SER A 66 13.60 -3.04 -18.29
C SER A 66 12.57 -2.14 -18.97
N TRP A 67 11.67 -1.58 -18.16
CA TRP A 67 10.65 -0.64 -18.61
C TRP A 67 10.65 0.58 -17.69
N CYS A 68 10.64 1.77 -18.29
CA CYS A 68 10.48 3.00 -17.57
C CYS A 68 9.00 3.40 -17.55
N VAL A 69 8.48 3.65 -16.36
CA VAL A 69 7.11 4.14 -16.15
C VAL A 69 6.86 5.47 -16.87
N ALA A 70 7.91 6.29 -17.05
CA ALA A 70 7.82 7.58 -17.72
C ALA A 70 7.41 7.47 -19.20
N ASP A 71 7.62 6.30 -19.82
CA ASP A 71 7.26 6.03 -21.22
C ASP A 71 5.75 5.76 -21.38
N TYR A 72 5.04 5.47 -20.29
CA TYR A 72 3.64 5.04 -20.28
C TYR A 72 2.74 6.06 -19.57
N GLN A 73 2.68 7.29 -20.11
CA GLN A 73 1.89 8.37 -19.51
C GLN A 73 0.38 8.21 -19.78
N ASP A 74 0.00 7.68 -20.93
CA ASP A 74 -1.39 7.54 -21.37
C ASP A 74 -2.09 6.30 -20.80
N VAL A 75 -3.39 6.40 -20.51
CA VAL A 75 -4.19 5.30 -19.95
C VAL A 75 -4.16 4.04 -20.81
N ASN A 76 -4.25 4.19 -22.13
CA ASN A 76 -4.19 3.06 -23.07
C ASN A 76 -2.82 2.38 -23.04
N SER A 77 -1.74 3.17 -23.13
CA SER A 77 -0.37 2.67 -23.05
C SER A 77 -0.09 1.93 -21.74
N ARG A 78 -0.67 2.39 -20.62
CA ARG A 78 -0.59 1.68 -19.33
C ARG A 78 -1.32 0.35 -19.37
N TRP A 79 -2.50 0.32 -19.96
CA TRP A 79 -3.30 -0.91 -20.04
C TRP A 79 -2.64 -1.94 -20.95
N ASP A 80 -2.11 -1.51 -22.09
CA ASP A 80 -1.36 -2.35 -23.02
C ASP A 80 -0.10 -2.90 -22.36
N PHE A 81 0.62 -2.07 -21.61
CA PHE A 81 1.76 -2.51 -20.80
C PHE A 81 1.34 -3.56 -19.78
N LEU A 82 0.30 -3.30 -18.97
CA LEU A 82 -0.16 -4.23 -17.95
C LEU A 82 -0.65 -5.55 -18.55
N CYS A 83 -1.31 -5.52 -19.71
CA CYS A 83 -1.66 -6.71 -20.46
C CYS A 83 -0.41 -7.46 -20.91
N SER A 84 0.56 -6.78 -21.53
CA SER A 84 1.82 -7.37 -22.01
C SER A 84 2.63 -8.04 -20.89
N VAL A 85 2.64 -7.43 -19.69
CA VAL A 85 3.27 -7.96 -18.49
C VAL A 85 2.46 -9.15 -17.96
N GLY A 86 1.13 -9.07 -17.98
CA GLY A 86 0.26 -10.19 -17.61
C GLY A 86 0.51 -11.45 -18.45
N TYR A 87 0.75 -11.30 -19.75
CA TYR A 87 1.04 -12.41 -20.66
C TYR A 87 2.39 -13.11 -20.42
N ARG A 88 3.35 -12.45 -19.76
CA ARG A 88 4.68 -13.02 -19.48
C ARG A 88 4.73 -13.94 -18.25
N TYR A 89 3.60 -14.15 -17.56
CA TYR A 89 3.45 -15.08 -16.42
C TYR A 89 4.56 -14.97 -15.36
N TYR A 90 4.54 -13.88 -14.59
CA TYR A 90 5.44 -13.71 -13.45
C TYR A 90 5.01 -14.59 -12.27
N SER A 91 5.93 -15.46 -11.83
CA SER A 91 5.73 -16.30 -10.64
C SER A 91 5.85 -15.49 -9.34
N VAL A 92 6.81 -14.57 -9.30
CA VAL A 92 7.11 -13.72 -8.15
C VAL A 92 7.20 -12.26 -8.63
N CYS A 93 6.59 -11.35 -7.87
CA CYS A 93 6.71 -9.92 -8.09
C CYS A 93 7.29 -9.27 -6.83
N VAL A 94 8.43 -8.62 -6.98
CA VAL A 94 9.13 -7.91 -5.92
C VAL A 94 8.82 -6.43 -6.07
N VAL A 95 8.22 -5.83 -5.06
CA VAL A 95 7.88 -4.41 -5.04
C VAL A 95 8.81 -3.71 -4.07
N LEU A 96 9.68 -2.86 -4.59
CA LEU A 96 10.52 -1.99 -3.79
C LEU A 96 9.66 -0.86 -3.24
N CYS A 97 9.42 -0.86 -1.94
CA CYS A 97 8.80 0.25 -1.25
C CYS A 97 9.91 1.24 -0.91
N ALA A 98 10.01 2.31 -1.67
CA ALA A 98 10.75 3.51 -1.28
C ALA A 98 9.78 4.68 -1.15
N ASN A 99 10.19 5.75 -0.46
CA ASN A 99 9.33 6.82 0.02
C ASN A 99 8.86 7.80 -1.10
N SER A 100 8.61 7.28 -2.31
CA SER A 100 8.13 8.07 -3.44
C SER A 100 6.66 7.72 -3.76
N PRO A 101 5.74 8.71 -3.79
CA PRO A 101 4.33 8.47 -4.10
C PRO A 101 4.09 8.25 -5.60
N ILE A 102 5.07 8.57 -6.46
CA ILE A 102 4.90 8.58 -7.93
C ILE A 102 4.57 7.21 -8.52
N MET A 103 5.03 6.14 -7.87
CA MET A 103 4.85 4.78 -8.36
C MET A 103 3.68 4.04 -7.70
N LEU A 104 2.96 4.69 -6.78
CA LEU A 104 1.87 4.08 -6.03
C LEU A 104 0.73 3.56 -6.95
N PRO A 105 0.29 4.29 -7.99
CA PRO A 105 -0.73 3.77 -8.92
C PRO A 105 -0.24 2.52 -9.65
N TRP A 106 1.01 2.53 -10.12
CA TRP A 106 1.61 1.40 -10.84
C TRP A 106 1.76 0.16 -9.96
N LYS A 107 2.25 0.35 -8.73
CA LYS A 107 2.35 -0.74 -7.76
C LYS A 107 0.99 -1.36 -7.46
N LEU A 108 -0.04 -0.53 -7.27
CA LEU A 108 -1.40 -1.01 -7.05
C LEU A 108 -1.96 -1.73 -8.28
N SER A 109 -1.78 -1.19 -9.48
CA SER A 109 -2.22 -1.84 -10.72
C SER A 109 -1.55 -3.20 -10.92
N VAL A 110 -0.24 -3.28 -10.70
CA VAL A 110 0.53 -4.53 -10.77
C VAL A 110 0.08 -5.52 -9.68
N LEU A 111 -0.16 -5.05 -8.45
CA LEU A 111 -0.66 -5.86 -7.34
C LEU A 111 -2.04 -6.47 -7.63
N LEU A 112 -2.91 -5.71 -8.28
CA LEU A 112 -4.27 -6.12 -8.61
C LEU A 112 -4.33 -7.03 -9.83
N MET A 113 -3.56 -6.73 -10.88
CA MET A 113 -3.65 -7.43 -12.16
C MET A 113 -2.79 -8.69 -12.23
N LEU A 114 -1.63 -8.74 -11.59
CA LEU A 114 -0.76 -9.91 -11.69
C LEU A 114 -1.16 -10.99 -10.68
N PRO A 115 -1.43 -12.24 -11.13
CA PRO A 115 -1.65 -13.37 -10.24
C PRO A 115 -0.31 -13.96 -9.78
N SER A 116 0.63 -13.13 -9.30
CA SER A 116 1.95 -13.52 -8.84
C SER A 116 2.03 -13.54 -7.30
N LYS A 117 3.09 -14.12 -6.75
CA LYS A 117 3.40 -14.01 -5.32
C LYS A 117 4.18 -12.72 -5.07
N PHE A 118 3.69 -11.87 -4.17
CA PHE A 118 4.28 -10.56 -3.94
C PHE A 118 5.30 -10.59 -2.80
N VAL A 119 6.41 -9.91 -3.00
CA VAL A 119 7.45 -9.68 -2.01
C VAL A 119 7.67 -8.18 -1.91
N VAL A 120 7.52 -7.60 -0.73
CA VAL A 120 7.77 -6.19 -0.49
C VAL A 120 9.18 -6.03 0.05
N VAL A 121 9.95 -5.13 -0.54
CA VAL A 121 11.31 -4.81 -0.09
C VAL A 121 11.32 -3.42 0.52
N ASN A 122 11.86 -3.30 1.73
CA ASN A 122 12.01 -2.01 2.41
C ASN A 122 13.28 -1.27 1.95
N GLU A 123 13.42 0.00 2.33
CA GLU A 123 14.62 0.83 2.12
C GLU A 123 15.91 0.20 2.70
N ASN A 124 15.80 -0.65 3.71
CA ASN A 124 16.91 -1.40 4.29
C ASN A 124 17.26 -2.70 3.53
N ALA A 125 16.71 -2.90 2.32
CA ALA A 125 16.85 -4.14 1.55
C ALA A 125 16.30 -5.41 2.24
N ASP A 126 15.43 -5.25 3.24
CA ASP A 126 14.73 -6.35 3.91
C ASP A 126 13.55 -6.83 3.06
N CYS A 127 13.46 -8.15 2.86
CA CYS A 127 12.43 -8.79 2.03
C CYS A 127 11.29 -9.37 2.87
N PHE A 128 10.09 -8.82 2.72
CA PHE A 128 8.86 -9.29 3.37
C PHE A 128 7.94 -9.98 2.37
N LEU A 129 7.49 -11.18 2.70
CA LEU A 129 6.54 -11.91 1.87
C LEU A 129 5.12 -11.38 2.14
N LEU A 130 4.39 -11.00 1.09
CA LEU A 130 3.05 -10.45 1.20
C LEU A 130 2.02 -11.61 1.22
N ASP A 131 1.90 -12.26 2.38
CA ASP A 131 0.90 -13.29 2.68
C ASP A 131 -0.14 -12.75 3.69
N TYR A 132 -1.38 -13.28 3.66
CA TYR A 132 -2.47 -12.86 4.56
C TYR A 132 -2.12 -12.85 6.06
N ARG A 133 -1.13 -13.65 6.50
CA ARG A 133 -0.68 -13.71 7.89
C ARG A 133 0.31 -12.62 8.28
N HIS A 134 0.98 -11.99 7.31
CA HIS A 134 1.92 -10.88 7.52
C HIS A 134 1.27 -9.51 7.26
N LEU A 135 -0.06 -9.48 7.14
CA LEU A 135 -0.82 -8.23 7.10
C LEU A 135 -0.56 -7.34 8.33
N SER A 136 -0.24 -7.93 9.49
CA SER A 136 0.17 -7.19 10.69
C SER A 136 1.50 -6.46 10.49
N ASP A 137 2.48 -7.11 9.87
CA ASP A 137 3.80 -6.53 9.57
C ASP A 137 3.69 -5.46 8.47
N LEU A 138 2.83 -5.71 7.49
CA LEU A 138 2.51 -4.79 6.41
C LEU A 138 1.74 -3.56 6.94
N LYS A 139 0.82 -3.76 7.88
CA LYS A 139 0.15 -2.69 8.62
C LYS A 139 1.17 -1.86 9.40
N ASN A 140 2.13 -2.49 10.07
CA ASN A 140 3.18 -1.78 10.80
C ASN A 140 4.08 -0.97 9.85
N LEU A 141 4.45 -1.52 8.69
CA LEU A 141 5.17 -0.80 7.62
C LEU A 141 4.37 0.39 7.07
N CYS A 142 3.08 0.20 6.78
CA CYS A 142 2.19 1.29 6.34
C CYS A 142 2.03 2.37 7.42
N LEU A 143 1.83 1.99 8.68
CA LEU A 143 1.72 2.92 9.80
C LEU A 143 3.00 3.74 9.96
N HIS A 144 4.16 3.09 9.85
CA HIS A 144 5.46 3.76 9.93
C HIS A 144 5.72 4.69 8.74
N ARG A 145 5.16 4.41 7.56
CA ARG A 145 5.28 5.21 6.32
C ARG A 145 4.34 6.40 6.25
N VAL A 146 3.14 6.29 6.80
CA VAL A 146 2.15 7.40 6.80
C VAL A 146 2.47 8.42 7.91
N GLY A 147 3.51 8.18 8.73
CA GLY A 147 3.84 9.05 9.87
C GLY A 147 2.75 9.06 10.95
N VAL A 148 1.80 8.13 10.84
CA VAL A 148 0.68 7.99 11.76
C VAL A 148 1.19 7.20 12.94
N GLN A 149 1.62 7.93 13.98
CA GLN A 149 1.69 7.36 15.32
C GLN A 149 0.30 6.81 15.66
N PRO A 150 0.15 5.48 15.84
CA PRO A 150 -1.15 4.83 15.96
C PRO A 150 -1.98 5.38 17.12
N ASP A 151 -1.34 5.92 18.15
CA ASP A 151 -2.00 6.48 19.33
C ASP A 151 -2.65 7.84 19.09
N LEU A 152 -2.16 8.63 18.13
CA LEU A 152 -2.65 10.00 17.92
C LEU A 152 -3.85 10.03 16.96
N THR A 153 -3.80 9.28 15.86
CA THR A 153 -4.85 9.31 14.83
C THR A 153 -6.11 8.57 15.24
N VAL A 154 -5.99 7.45 15.95
CA VAL A 154 -7.15 6.74 16.51
C VAL A 154 -7.84 7.62 17.55
N ARG A 155 -7.06 8.31 18.39
CA ARG A 155 -7.57 9.21 19.41
C ARG A 155 -8.22 10.47 18.80
N LEU A 156 -7.67 11.01 17.71
CA LEU A 156 -8.26 12.13 16.97
C LEU A 156 -9.56 11.74 16.25
N LEU A 157 -9.61 10.59 15.58
CA LEU A 157 -10.83 10.07 14.93
C LEU A 157 -11.91 9.73 15.96
N ALA A 158 -11.54 9.08 17.06
CA ALA A 158 -12.46 8.81 18.16
C ALA A 158 -13.02 10.11 18.74
N ARG A 159 -12.17 11.13 18.93
CA ARG A 159 -12.61 12.44 19.46
C ARG A 159 -13.49 13.19 18.45
N ALA A 160 -13.18 13.13 17.16
CA ALA A 160 -13.99 13.71 16.10
C ALA A 160 -15.40 13.08 16.02
N LEU A 161 -15.52 11.79 16.34
CA LEU A 161 -16.82 11.10 16.39
C LEU A 161 -17.56 11.30 17.72
N ILE A 162 -16.87 11.30 18.86
CA ILE A 162 -17.51 11.37 20.19
C ILE A 162 -17.96 12.79 20.55
N VAL A 163 -17.22 13.83 20.13
CA VAL A 163 -17.54 15.23 20.43
C VAL A 163 -18.91 15.68 19.87
N PRO A 164 -19.28 15.45 18.60
CA PRO A 164 -20.58 15.88 18.09
C PRO A 164 -21.74 15.13 18.78
N PHE A 165 -21.56 13.84 19.11
CA PHE A 165 -22.57 13.06 19.82
C PHE A 165 -22.80 13.54 21.25
N THR A 166 -21.73 13.79 22.00
CA THR A 166 -21.82 14.29 23.38
C THR A 166 -22.41 15.69 23.43
N LEU A 167 -22.05 16.57 22.49
CA LEU A 167 -22.61 17.92 22.40
C LEU A 167 -24.11 17.89 22.05
N THR A 168 -24.51 17.04 21.11
CA THR A 168 -25.92 16.89 20.71
C THR A 168 -26.75 16.36 21.88
N HIS A 169 -26.24 15.36 22.60
CA HIS A 169 -26.89 14.83 23.79
C HIS A 169 -27.07 15.91 24.87
N LEU A 170 -26.05 16.73 25.13
CA LEU A 170 -26.13 17.83 26.09
C LEU A 170 -27.16 18.89 25.67
N LEU A 171 -27.22 19.25 24.39
CA LEU A 171 -28.19 20.23 23.87
C LEU A 171 -29.64 19.74 24.02
N VAL A 172 -29.89 18.47 23.69
CA VAL A 172 -31.22 17.85 23.89
C VAL A 172 -31.59 17.83 25.36
N TYR A 173 -30.66 17.45 26.23
CA TYR A 173 -30.90 17.43 27.66
C TYR A 173 -31.20 18.84 28.23
N ALA A 174 -30.41 19.84 27.83
CA ALA A 174 -30.60 21.23 28.25
C ALA A 174 -31.96 21.78 27.79
N THR A 175 -32.31 21.59 26.52
CA THR A 175 -33.60 22.03 25.96
C THR A 175 -34.80 21.42 26.69
N ILE A 176 -34.77 20.12 26.99
CA ILE A 176 -35.82 19.45 27.79
C ILE A 176 -35.91 20.05 29.19
N MET A 177 -34.79 20.29 29.86
CA MET A 177 -34.78 20.86 31.21
C MET A 177 -35.30 22.30 31.25
N HIS A 178 -34.92 23.14 30.27
CA HIS A 178 -35.44 24.49 30.13
C HIS A 178 -36.93 24.50 29.78
N ALA A 179 -37.39 23.62 28.88
CA ALA A 179 -38.81 23.47 28.57
C ALA A 179 -39.61 23.06 29.82
N ARG A 180 -39.13 22.07 30.59
CA ARG A 180 -39.77 21.65 31.86
C ARG A 180 -39.77 22.74 32.92
N ARG A 181 -38.75 23.60 32.96
CA ARG A 181 -38.72 24.77 33.85
C ARG A 181 -39.77 25.80 33.45
N LEU A 182 -39.89 26.11 32.15
CA LEU A 182 -40.89 27.06 31.65
C LEU A 182 -42.31 26.56 31.87
N VAL A 183 -42.59 25.28 31.58
CA VAL A 183 -43.89 24.67 31.84
C VAL A 183 -44.28 24.79 33.32
N ARG A 184 -43.35 24.51 34.26
CA ARG A 184 -43.62 24.68 35.69
C ARG A 184 -43.90 26.12 36.11
N ILE A 185 -43.24 27.11 35.50
CA ILE A 185 -43.48 28.52 35.81
C ILE A 185 -44.86 28.94 35.29
N VAL A 186 -45.19 28.59 34.04
CA VAL A 186 -46.48 28.93 33.40
C VAL A 186 -47.67 28.31 34.14
N PHE A 187 -47.56 27.04 34.54
CA PHE A 187 -48.62 26.37 35.30
C PHE A 187 -48.81 26.97 36.71
N ARG A 188 -47.76 27.53 37.33
CA ARG A 188 -47.87 28.16 38.65
C ARG A 188 -48.57 29.51 38.58
N THR A 189 -48.30 30.31 37.55
CA THR A 189 -48.99 31.58 37.29
C THR A 189 -50.46 31.42 36.92
N SER A 190 -50.88 30.24 36.44
CA SER A 190 -52.28 29.94 36.08
C SER A 190 -53.14 29.51 37.26
N SER A 191 -52.53 29.26 38.42
CA SER A 191 -53.20 28.82 39.67
C SER A 191 -53.43 29.97 40.65
N GLU A 192 -52.90 31.16 40.38
CA GLU A 192 -53.03 32.36 41.21
C GLU A 192 -53.95 33.43 40.58
N SER A 193 -54.58 33.12 39.44
CA SER A 193 -55.65 33.90 38.78
C SER A 193 -56.98 33.17 38.86
#